data_AF-A0A8T5L076-F1
#
_entry.id   AF-A0A8T5L076-F1
#
_cell.length_a   1.000
_cell.length_b   1.000
_cell.length_c   1.000
_cell.angle_alpha   90.00
_cell.angle_beta   90.00
_cell.angle_gamma   90.00
#
_symmetry.space_group_name_H-M   'P 1'
#
loop_
_entity.id
_entity.type
_entity.pdbx_description
1 polymer ?
#
loop_
_entity_poly.entity_id
_entity_poly.type
_entity_poly.pdbx_seq_one_letter_code
_entity_poly.pdbx_strand_id
1 'polypeptide(L)'
;MARFINIFGSIIVMLVAVIMGLFGALISMLFFNIGIIEALTLIPLFVISSIVVFIIGLAAFIYELTKKEITLKHENNVPVNISQMNKEKIVMVCSKCVTHNERDAKFCKGCGNALVK
;
A
#
# COMPACT_ATOMS: atom_id res chain seq x y z
N MET A 1 84.26 -23.18 -14.41
CA MET A 1 82.89 -23.26 -14.97
C MET A 1 81.79 -23.43 -13.90
N ALA A 2 81.93 -24.30 -12.89
CA ALA A 2 80.87 -24.56 -11.89
C ALA A 2 80.38 -23.34 -11.09
N ARG A 3 81.26 -22.40 -10.71
CA ARG A 3 80.87 -21.17 -9.99
C ARG A 3 80.00 -20.23 -10.83
N PHE A 4 80.21 -20.21 -12.14
CA PHE A 4 79.45 -19.37 -13.07
C PHE A 4 78.00 -19.88 -13.21
N ILE A 5 77.83 -21.21 -13.30
CA ILE A 5 76.51 -21.86 -13.39
C ILE A 5 75.66 -21.58 -12.13
N ASN A 6 76.27 -21.56 -10.94
CA ASN A 6 75.55 -21.26 -9.69
C ASN A 6 75.09 -19.80 -9.62
N ILE A 7 75.85 -18.85 -10.16
CA ILE A 7 75.47 -17.43 -10.19
C ILE A 7 74.28 -17.22 -11.13
N PHE A 8 74.32 -17.79 -12.33
CA PHE A 8 73.21 -17.72 -13.28
C PHE A 8 71.94 -18.38 -12.73
N GLY A 9 72.05 -19.54 -12.08
CA GLY A 9 70.92 -20.20 -11.41
C GLY A 9 70.31 -19.32 -10.32
N SER A 10 71.13 -18.66 -9.50
CA SER A 10 70.64 -17.78 -8.43
C SER A 10 69.92 -16.54 -8.98
N ILE A 11 70.39 -15.97 -10.09
CA ILE A 11 69.73 -14.82 -10.73
C ILE A 11 68.37 -15.22 -11.29
N ILE A 12 68.27 -16.40 -11.94
CA ILE A 12 67.02 -16.91 -12.48
C ILE A 12 66.00 -17.14 -11.36
N VAL A 13 66.42 -17.75 -10.24
CA VAL A 13 65.52 -17.98 -9.09
C VAL A 13 65.01 -16.66 -8.51
N MET A 14 65.86 -15.64 -8.36
CA MET A 14 65.42 -14.31 -7.92
C MET A 14 64.46 -13.67 -8.91
N LEU A 15 64.74 -13.75 -10.21
CA LEU A 15 63.87 -13.20 -11.25
C LEU A 15 62.48 -13.84 -11.22
N VAL A 16 62.42 -15.17 -11.11
CA VAL A 16 61.16 -15.92 -11.01
C VAL A 16 60.38 -15.52 -9.77
N ALA A 17 61.06 -15.38 -8.62
CA ALA A 17 60.41 -14.95 -7.38
C ALA A 17 59.80 -13.54 -7.49
N VAL A 18 60.51 -12.60 -8.14
CA VAL A 18 60.00 -11.24 -8.38
C VAL A 18 58.79 -11.25 -9.31
N ILE A 19 58.84 -12.04 -10.40
CA ILE A 19 57.72 -12.15 -11.35
C ILE A 19 56.49 -12.73 -10.66
N MET A 20 56.65 -13.79 -9.87
CA MET A 20 55.55 -14.39 -9.10
C MET A 20 54.94 -13.40 -8.09
N GLY A 21 55.78 -12.62 -7.41
CA GLY A 21 55.32 -11.57 -6.48
C GLY A 21 54.51 -10.47 -7.18
N LEU A 22 54.99 -9.98 -8.33
CA LEU A 22 54.28 -8.97 -9.14
C LEU A 22 52.94 -9.50 -9.67
N PHE A 23 52.92 -10.76 -10.14
CA PHE A 23 51.70 -11.39 -10.64
C PHE A 23 50.66 -11.58 -9.52
N GLY A 24 51.10 -12.01 -8.33
CA GLY A 24 50.24 -12.12 -7.16
C GLY A 24 49.62 -10.77 -6.76
N ALA A 25 50.42 -9.70 -6.72
CA ALA A 25 49.91 -8.36 -6.42
C ALA A 25 48.89 -7.86 -7.46
N LEU A 26 49.15 -8.11 -8.74
CA LEU A 26 48.24 -7.74 -9.83
C LEU A 26 46.89 -8.46 -9.71
N ILE A 27 46.92 -9.75 -9.41
CA ILE A 27 45.73 -10.57 -9.18
C ILE A 27 44.95 -10.06 -7.96
N SER A 28 45.62 -9.78 -6.84
CA SER A 28 44.95 -9.25 -5.65
C SER A 28 44.27 -7.90 -5.91
N MET A 29 44.90 -7.01 -6.69
CA MET A 29 44.28 -5.73 -7.09
C MET A 29 43.05 -5.94 -8.00
N LEU A 30 43.10 -6.91 -8.92
CA LEU A 30 41.98 -7.25 -9.79
C LEU A 30 40.76 -7.76 -8.98
N PHE A 31 40.97 -8.69 -8.06
CA PHE A 31 39.90 -9.21 -7.20
C PHE A 31 39.29 -8.14 -6.30
N PHE A 32 40.11 -7.24 -5.75
CA PHE A 32 39.62 -6.13 -4.94
C PHE A 32 38.72 -5.16 -5.74
N ASN A 33 39.12 -4.83 -6.98
CA ASN A 33 38.31 -3.99 -7.86
C ASN A 33 37.00 -4.66 -8.29
N ILE A 34 37.00 -5.98 -8.54
CA ILE A 34 35.78 -6.73 -8.86
C ILE A 34 34.78 -6.68 -7.70
N GLY A 35 35.24 -6.89 -6.45
CA GLY A 35 34.37 -6.79 -5.27
C GLY A 35 33.76 -5.40 -5.07
N ILE A 36 34.51 -4.34 -5.39
CA ILE A 36 33.98 -2.97 -5.34
C ILE A 36 32.90 -2.73 -6.41
N ILE A 37 33.09 -3.25 -7.62
CA ILE A 37 32.12 -3.10 -8.72
C ILE A 37 30.80 -3.82 -8.40
N GLU A 38 30.88 -5.03 -7.84
CA GLU A 38 29.69 -5.77 -7.41
C GLU A 38 28.93 -5.02 -6.30
N ALA A 39 29.64 -4.51 -5.28
CA ALA A 39 29.01 -3.71 -4.24
C ALA A 39 28.35 -2.43 -4.79
N LEU A 40 29.02 -1.72 -5.71
CA LEU A 40 28.52 -0.48 -6.28
C LEU A 40 27.26 -0.66 -7.15
N THR A 41 27.07 -1.86 -7.72
CA THR A 41 25.92 -2.18 -8.57
C THR A 41 24.77 -2.86 -7.80
N LEU A 42 25.06 -3.66 -6.78
CA LEU A 42 24.06 -4.32 -5.95
C LEU A 42 23.32 -3.36 -5.00
N ILE A 43 24.03 -2.38 -4.43
CA ILE A 43 23.44 -1.37 -3.53
C ILE A 43 22.29 -0.60 -4.21
N PRO A 44 22.45 0.02 -5.40
CA PRO A 44 21.36 0.75 -6.03
C PRO A 44 20.20 -0.17 -6.43
N LEU A 45 20.45 -1.41 -6.85
CA LEU A 45 19.39 -2.39 -7.14
C LEU A 45 18.56 -2.72 -5.91
N PHE A 46 19.19 -2.92 -4.75
CA PHE A 46 18.50 -3.17 -3.49
C PHE A 46 17.64 -1.97 -3.05
N VAL A 47 18.18 -0.76 -3.19
CA VAL A 47 17.46 0.48 -2.87
C VAL A 47 16.24 0.65 -3.79
N ILE A 48 16.39 0.45 -5.11
CA ILE A 48 15.29 0.54 -6.06
C ILE A 48 14.21 -0.51 -5.73
N SER A 49 14.60 -1.75 -5.46
CA SER A 49 13.66 -2.81 -5.06
C SER A 49 12.86 -2.44 -3.81
N SER A 50 13.54 -1.90 -2.80
CA SER A 50 12.89 -1.46 -1.56
C SER A 50 11.88 -0.32 -1.79
N ILE A 51 12.22 0.64 -2.65
CA ILE A 51 11.33 1.74 -3.02
C ILE A 51 10.08 1.23 -3.74
N VAL A 52 10.24 0.29 -4.68
CA VAL A 52 9.10 -0.29 -5.41
C VAL A 52 8.12 -0.99 -4.48
N VAL A 53 8.62 -1.81 -3.55
CA VAL A 53 7.77 -2.50 -2.56
C VAL A 53 7.04 -1.49 -1.68
N PHE A 54 7.72 -0.41 -1.26
CA PHE A 54 7.11 0.65 -0.47
C PHE A 54 5.99 1.38 -1.23
N ILE A 55 6.21 1.73 -2.51
CA ILE A 55 5.19 2.38 -3.35
C ILE A 55 3.96 1.49 -3.51
N ILE A 56 4.16 0.19 -3.76
CA ILE A 56 3.04 -0.77 -3.87
C ILE A 56 2.26 -0.84 -2.55
N GLY A 57 2.96 -0.89 -1.41
CA GLY A 57 2.34 -0.87 -0.09
C GLY A 57 1.54 0.41 0.18
N LEU A 58 2.09 1.57 -0.16
CA LEU A 58 1.37 2.85 -0.06
C LEU A 58 0.15 2.90 -0.96
N ALA A 59 0.25 2.42 -2.20
CA ALA A 59 -0.87 2.40 -3.14
C ALA A 59 -2.01 1.50 -2.62
N ALA A 60 -1.69 0.31 -2.10
CA ALA A 60 -2.66 -0.59 -1.47
C ALA A 60 -3.33 0.03 -0.24
N PHE A 61 -2.55 0.75 0.59
CA PHE A 61 -3.09 1.45 1.76
C PHE A 61 -4.05 2.57 1.38
N ILE A 62 -3.67 3.41 0.39
CA ILE A 62 -4.53 4.48 -0.14
C ILE A 62 -5.80 3.90 -0.76
N TYR A 63 -5.69 2.77 -1.47
CA TYR A 63 -6.85 2.06 -2.01
C TYR A 63 -7.84 1.67 -0.90
N GLU A 64 -7.37 1.11 0.22
CA GLU A 64 -8.27 0.73 1.32
C GLU A 64 -8.92 1.93 2.00
N LEU A 65 -8.21 3.06 2.10
CA LEU A 65 -8.77 4.33 2.59
C LEU A 65 -9.87 4.87 1.66
N THR A 66 -9.61 4.93 0.35
CA THR A 66 -10.60 5.42 -0.62
C THR A 66 -11.82 4.51 -0.71
N LYS A 67 -11.63 3.19 -0.63
CA LYS A 67 -12.72 2.21 -0.58
C LYS A 67 -13.66 2.46 0.60
N LYS A 68 -13.12 2.74 1.80
CA LYS A 68 -13.93 3.09 3.00
C LYS A 68 -14.72 4.39 2.81
N GLU A 69 -14.13 5.41 2.18
CA GLU A 69 -14.82 6.67 1.90
C GLU A 69 -15.95 6.48 0.88
N ILE A 70 -15.73 5.67 -0.17
CA ILE A 70 -16.74 5.39 -1.21
C ILE A 70 -17.92 4.61 -0.63
N THR A 71 -17.70 3.62 0.24
CA THR A 71 -18.80 2.88 0.88
C THR A 71 -19.64 3.79 1.78
N LEU A 72 -19.01 4.74 2.48
CA LEU A 72 -19.72 5.74 3.29
C LEU A 72 -20.48 6.76 2.43
N LYS A 73 -19.94 7.18 1.28
CA LYS A 73 -20.65 8.07 0.35
C LYS A 73 -21.76 7.38 -0.42
N HIS A 74 -21.64 6.08 -0.70
CA HIS A 74 -22.69 5.31 -1.34
C HIS A 74 -23.89 5.15 -0.41
N GLU A 75 -23.69 4.92 0.90
CA GLU A 75 -24.79 4.86 1.87
C GLU A 75 -25.52 6.21 2.04
N ASN A 76 -24.79 7.32 1.95
CA ASN A 76 -25.35 8.68 2.13
C ASN A 76 -25.87 9.35 0.84
N ASN A 77 -25.62 8.77 -0.35
CA ASN A 77 -26.16 9.24 -1.65
C ASN A 77 -27.04 8.20 -2.34
N VAL A 78 -27.47 7.16 -1.61
CA VAL A 78 -28.71 6.47 -1.97
C VAL A 78 -29.78 7.57 -2.04
N PRO A 79 -30.49 7.76 -3.17
CA PRO A 79 -31.72 8.53 -3.11
C PRO A 79 -32.52 7.85 -2.02
N VAL A 80 -32.78 8.54 -0.91
CA VAL A 80 -33.59 8.03 0.18
C VAL A 80 -34.80 7.41 -0.49
N ASN A 81 -34.81 6.09 -0.58
CA ASN A 81 -35.94 5.38 -1.12
C ASN A 81 -36.91 5.42 0.05
N ILE A 82 -37.79 6.42 0.03
CA ILE A 82 -38.90 6.61 0.97
C ILE A 82 -39.93 5.49 0.75
N SER A 83 -39.48 4.25 0.67
CA SER A 83 -40.31 3.05 0.74
C SER A 83 -40.05 2.26 2.02
N GLN A 84 -39.09 2.68 2.88
CA GLN A 84 -38.86 2.07 4.19
C GLN A 84 -38.62 3.05 5.36
N MET A 85 -38.98 4.32 5.23
CA MET A 85 -39.25 5.16 6.40
C MET A 85 -40.70 5.66 6.37
N ASN A 86 -41.37 5.38 7.49
CA ASN A 86 -42.73 5.78 7.83
C ASN A 86 -43.84 4.94 7.19
N LYS A 87 -44.33 3.94 7.94
CA LYS A 87 -45.78 3.81 8.12
C LYS A 87 -46.26 5.16 8.66
N GLU A 88 -46.40 6.15 7.79
CA GLU A 88 -47.14 7.34 8.13
C GLU A 88 -48.55 6.81 8.37
N LYS A 89 -48.88 6.61 9.65
CA LYS A 89 -50.27 6.46 10.07
C LYS A 89 -50.94 7.69 9.50
N ILE A 90 -51.67 7.51 8.41
CA ILE A 90 -52.42 8.59 7.77
C ILE A 90 -53.47 9.01 8.80
N VAL A 91 -53.16 10.03 9.58
CA VAL A 91 -54.00 10.51 10.67
C VAL A 91 -55.03 11.48 10.10
N MET A 92 -56.30 11.25 10.42
CA MET A 92 -57.40 12.14 10.08
C MET A 92 -57.50 13.22 11.16
N VAL A 93 -57.36 14.49 10.79
CA VAL A 93 -57.49 15.62 11.71
C VAL A 93 -58.95 16.06 11.78
N CYS A 94 -59.51 16.11 13.00
CA CYS A 94 -60.88 16.56 13.20
C CYS A 94 -61.03 18.05 12.88
N SER A 95 -61.92 18.41 11.95
CA SER A 95 -62.18 19.82 11.59
C SER A 95 -62.77 20.67 12.73
N LYS A 96 -63.39 20.04 13.74
CA LYS A 96 -64.00 20.77 14.87
C LYS A 96 -63.05 21.05 16.03
N CYS A 97 -62.21 20.08 16.40
CA CYS A 97 -61.39 20.15 17.61
C CYS A 97 -59.90 19.89 17.38
N VAL A 98 -59.48 19.74 16.12
CA VAL A 98 -58.09 19.54 15.69
C VAL A 98 -57.45 18.27 16.27
N THR A 99 -58.23 17.38 16.89
CA THR A 99 -57.71 16.12 17.42
C THR A 99 -57.30 15.18 16.28
N HIS A 100 -56.13 14.53 16.43
CA HIS A 100 -55.62 13.55 15.47
C HIS A 100 -56.24 12.17 15.74
N ASN A 101 -56.91 11.63 14.73
CA ASN A 101 -57.61 10.34 14.77
C ASN A 101 -57.00 9.35 13.78
N GLU A 102 -57.28 8.07 13.97
CA GLU A 102 -56.89 7.03 13.00
C GLU A 102 -57.71 7.18 11.71
N ARG A 103 -57.15 6.75 10.58
CA ARG A 103 -57.75 6.93 9.24
C ARG A 103 -59.18 6.40 9.15
N ASP A 104 -59.42 5.26 9.79
CA ASP A 104 -60.69 4.52 9.71
C ASP A 104 -61.65 4.88 10.86
N ALA A 105 -61.31 5.87 11.70
CA ALA A 105 -62.17 6.32 12.77
C ALA A 105 -63.40 7.03 12.19
N LYS A 106 -64.60 6.49 12.48
CA LYS A 106 -65.87 7.12 12.08
C LYS A 106 -66.19 8.38 12.89
N PHE A 107 -65.73 8.42 14.15
CA PHE A 107 -65.96 9.51 15.09
C PHE A 107 -64.65 9.98 15.73
N CYS A 108 -64.60 11.27 16.05
CA CYS A 108 -63.45 11.89 16.70
C CYS A 108 -63.32 11.44 18.16
N LYS A 109 -62.14 10.95 18.55
CA LYS A 109 -61.84 10.56 19.94
C LYS A 109 -61.85 11.74 20.93
N GLY A 110 -61.66 12.96 20.44
CA GLY A 110 -61.58 14.17 21.26
C GLY A 110 -62.93 14.83 21.53
N CYS A 111 -63.86 14.79 20.57
CA CYS A 111 -65.14 15.51 20.69
C CYS A 111 -66.37 14.71 20.23
N GLY A 112 -66.21 13.45 19.83
CA GLY A 112 -67.31 12.57 19.41
C GLY A 112 -67.94 12.90 18.05
N ASN A 113 -67.53 13.99 17.39
CA ASN A 113 -68.07 14.39 16.10
C ASN A 113 -67.66 13.43 14.97
N ALA A 114 -68.56 13.19 14.01
CA ALA A 114 -68.26 12.37 12.83
C ALA A 114 -67.08 12.98 12.03
N LEU A 115 -66.13 12.12 11.63
CA LEU A 115 -64.92 12.50 10.88
C LEU A 115 -65.10 12.38 9.36
N VAL A 116 -66.06 11.58 8.93
CA VAL A 116 -66.53 11.44 7.55
C VAL A 116 -67.94 12.00 7.48
N LYS A 117 -68.21 12.81 6.45
CA LYS A 117 -69.54 13.38 6.19
C LYS A 117 -70.39 12.38 5.43
#